data_AF-A0A6L8LSZ0-F1
#
_entry.id   AF-A0A6L8LSZ0-F1
#
_cell.length_a   1.000
_cell.length_b   1.000
_cell.length_c   1.000
_cell.angle_alpha   90.00
_cell.angle_beta   90.00
_cell.angle_gamma   90.00
#
_symmetry.space_group_name_H-M   'P 1'
#
loop_
_entity.id
_entity.type
_entity.pdbx_description
1 polymer ?
#
loop_
_entity_poly.entity_id
_entity_poly.type
_entity_poly.pdbx_seq_one_letter_code
_entity_poly.pdbx_strand_id
1 'polypeptide(L)'
;MKPIYLYDAGIKPWEQTTTVSDSRFATITVVHRSINELFGLWHTLATTIRLRLPRVLKWRTVGHSIEGSKIQELKLVKQLKSEFSDDDHLEKNGDSNIYSYVMQLSVLMGDFDLNTITQPRYTALLFLPDGEPNNGSLWETFKNSDDGLEAGGMESSLRSYEDMLICRLFESDTHVSLQLVGLAEQVDFLLNKLNEIDIERVDEKDVAKLINS
;
A
#
# COMPACT_ATOMS: atom_id res chain seq x y z
N MET A 1 20.72 4.88 -8.96
CA MET A 1 20.00 6.06 -9.47
C MET A 1 19.66 6.91 -8.26
N LYS A 2 19.68 8.25 -8.35
CA LYS A 2 19.11 9.05 -7.26
C LYS A 2 17.59 8.79 -7.19
N PRO A 3 16.97 8.83 -6.01
CA PRO A 3 15.52 8.75 -5.91
C PRO A 3 14.89 9.93 -6.67
N ILE A 4 13.80 9.64 -7.38
CA ILE A 4 12.96 10.62 -8.03
C ILE A 4 11.52 10.40 -7.58
N TYR A 5 10.67 11.41 -7.71
CA TYR A 5 9.24 11.24 -7.45
C TYR A 5 8.35 11.84 -8.55
N LEU A 6 7.17 11.25 -8.68
CA LEU A 6 6.06 11.75 -9.48
C LEU A 6 4.92 12.16 -8.55
N TYR A 7 4.15 13.13 -9.01
CA TYR A 7 2.90 13.52 -8.37
C TYR A 7 1.82 13.62 -9.44
N ASP A 8 0.79 12.80 -9.27
CA ASP A 8 -0.33 12.69 -10.19
C ASP A 8 -1.63 13.02 -9.45
N ALA A 9 -2.45 13.89 -10.06
CA ALA A 9 -3.84 14.02 -9.65
C ALA A 9 -4.61 12.75 -10.03
N GLY A 10 -5.42 12.24 -9.10
CA GLY A 10 -6.12 10.97 -9.21
C GLY A 10 -5.34 9.77 -8.65
N ILE A 11 -5.88 8.58 -8.88
CA ILE A 11 -5.29 7.30 -8.48
C ILE A 11 -4.66 6.64 -9.70
N LYS A 12 -3.32 6.57 -9.71
CA LYS A 12 -2.53 5.99 -10.80
C LYS A 12 -1.59 4.90 -10.30
N PRO A 13 -2.06 3.65 -10.16
CA PRO A 13 -1.20 2.52 -9.87
C PRO A 13 -0.06 2.41 -10.90
N TRP A 14 1.17 2.18 -10.43
CA TRP A 14 2.36 2.16 -11.29
C TRP A 14 2.33 1.00 -12.28
N GLU A 15 1.87 -0.16 -11.82
CA GLU A 15 1.90 -1.42 -12.54
C GLU A 15 0.59 -1.74 -13.30
N GLN A 16 -0.39 -0.84 -13.27
CA GLN A 16 -1.73 -1.10 -13.83
C GLN A 16 -2.10 -0.09 -14.90
N THR A 17 -2.93 -0.52 -15.84
CA THR A 17 -3.48 0.33 -16.90
C THR A 17 -4.73 1.08 -16.45
N THR A 18 -5.41 0.60 -15.40
CA THR A 18 -6.61 1.23 -14.85
C THR A 18 -6.23 2.39 -13.95
N THR A 19 -6.86 3.54 -14.16
CA THR A 19 -6.64 4.76 -13.37
C THR A 19 -7.98 5.41 -13.03
N VAL A 20 -7.97 6.23 -11.98
CA VAL A 20 -9.12 7.08 -11.60
C VAL A 20 -8.66 8.52 -11.68
N SER A 21 -9.34 9.34 -12.50
CA SER A 21 -8.95 10.74 -12.74
C SER A 21 -9.59 11.75 -11.77
N ASP A 22 -10.27 11.30 -10.72
CA ASP A 22 -10.87 12.19 -9.72
C ASP A 22 -9.78 12.96 -8.96
N SER A 23 -9.70 14.27 -9.19
CA SER A 23 -8.68 15.15 -8.64
C SER A 23 -8.77 15.38 -7.13
N ARG A 24 -9.80 14.86 -6.46
CA ARG A 24 -9.84 14.83 -5.00
C ARG A 24 -8.79 13.88 -4.43
N PHE A 25 -8.38 12.88 -5.20
CA PHE A 25 -7.30 11.98 -4.84
C PHE A 25 -6.00 12.41 -5.50
N ALA A 26 -4.89 11.95 -4.95
CA ALA A 26 -3.57 12.09 -5.53
C ALA A 26 -2.75 10.82 -5.31
N THR A 27 -1.78 10.62 -6.20
CA THR A 27 -0.78 9.56 -6.11
C THR A 27 0.61 10.19 -6.13
N ILE A 28 1.39 9.97 -5.07
CA ILE A 28 2.84 10.15 -5.11
C ILE A 28 3.46 8.81 -5.46
N THR A 29 4.34 8.79 -6.46
CA THR A 29 5.17 7.62 -6.76
C THR A 29 6.63 7.97 -6.60
N VAL A 30 7.31 7.34 -5.65
CA VAL A 30 8.76 7.45 -5.46
C VAL A 30 9.42 6.28 -6.18
N VAL A 31 10.39 6.56 -7.05
CA VAL A 31 11.11 5.54 -7.81
C VAL A 31 12.57 5.47 -7.37
N HIS A 32 13.05 4.26 -7.10
CA HIS A 32 14.45 3.98 -6.78
C HIS A 32 14.94 2.74 -7.55
N ARG A 33 16.24 2.49 -7.55
CA ARG A 33 16.82 1.30 -8.19
C ARG A 33 16.48 -0.03 -7.48
N SER A 34 16.35 -0.04 -6.15
CA SER A 34 16.04 -1.25 -5.39
C SER A 34 15.42 -0.95 -4.03
N ILE A 35 14.80 -1.95 -3.41
CA ILE A 35 14.21 -1.86 -2.07
C ILE A 35 15.26 -1.45 -1.03
N ASN A 36 16.46 -2.02 -1.10
CA ASN A 36 17.55 -1.71 -0.17
C ASN A 36 17.95 -0.23 -0.21
N GLU A 37 18.00 0.35 -1.40
CA GLU A 37 18.32 1.78 -1.56
C GLU A 37 17.14 2.68 -1.15
N LEU A 38 15.90 2.22 -1.34
CA LEU A 38 14.69 2.93 -0.93
C LEU A 38 14.53 3.00 0.59
N PHE A 39 15.12 2.05 1.34
CA PHE A 39 14.85 1.87 2.77
C PHE A 39 15.05 3.13 3.63
N GLY A 40 16.12 3.90 3.39
CA GLY A 40 16.38 5.14 4.14
C GLY A 40 15.33 6.23 3.86
N LEU A 41 14.87 6.32 2.61
CA LEU A 41 13.80 7.25 2.21
C LEU A 41 12.45 6.78 2.77
N TRP A 42 12.16 5.48 2.69
CA TRP A 42 10.99 4.87 3.32
C TRP A 42 10.92 5.18 4.81
N HIS A 43 12.01 4.97 5.56
CA HIS A 43 12.04 5.27 6.99
C HIS A 43 11.66 6.71 7.28
N THR A 44 12.19 7.65 6.50
CA THR A 44 11.89 9.09 6.63
C THR A 44 10.42 9.38 6.33
N LEU A 45 9.89 8.85 5.22
CA LEU A 45 8.50 9.04 4.82
C LEU A 45 7.53 8.39 5.81
N ALA A 46 7.73 7.13 6.16
CA ALA A 46 6.88 6.39 7.09
C ALA A 46 6.85 7.03 8.48
N THR A 47 7.99 7.53 8.97
CA THR A 47 8.05 8.29 10.23
C THR A 47 7.24 9.58 10.12
N THR A 48 7.34 10.29 9.00
CA THR A 48 6.59 11.54 8.75
C THR A 48 5.09 11.26 8.67
N ILE A 49 4.67 10.20 7.97
CA ILE A 49 3.26 9.79 7.86
C ILE A 49 2.69 9.48 9.26
N ARG A 50 3.45 8.73 10.08
CA ARG A 50 3.00 8.33 11.42
C ARG A 50 2.83 9.46 12.43
N LEU A 51 3.38 10.65 12.16
CA LEU A 51 3.08 11.83 12.98
C LEU A 51 1.62 12.27 12.85
N ARG A 52 0.97 11.97 11.72
CA ARG A 52 -0.44 12.32 11.44
C ARG A 52 -1.36 11.10 11.46
N LEU A 53 -0.87 9.98 10.94
CA LEU A 53 -1.60 8.71 10.78
C LEU A 53 -0.86 7.61 11.56
N PRO A 54 -0.95 7.63 12.90
CA PRO A 54 -0.14 6.79 13.78
C PRO A 54 -0.43 5.29 13.65
N ARG A 55 -1.65 4.94 13.25
CA ARG A 55 -2.10 3.56 13.08
C ARG A 55 -1.70 3.04 11.72
N VAL A 56 -0.99 1.92 11.70
CA VAL A 56 -0.52 1.26 10.47
C VAL A 56 -1.05 -0.16 10.44
N LEU A 57 -1.72 -0.49 9.36
CA LEU A 57 -2.28 -1.81 9.10
C LEU A 57 -1.68 -2.39 7.83
N LYS A 58 -1.64 -3.71 7.75
CA LYS A 58 -1.36 -4.46 6.54
C LYS A 58 -2.66 -5.12 6.08
N TRP A 59 -3.11 -4.77 4.88
CA TRP A 59 -4.13 -5.54 4.18
C TRP A 59 -3.47 -6.51 3.21
N ARG A 60 -3.95 -7.76 3.18
CA ARG A 60 -3.43 -8.77 2.25
C ARG A 60 -4.49 -9.81 1.89
N THR A 61 -4.47 -10.22 0.63
CA THR A 61 -5.21 -11.39 0.12
C THR A 61 -4.28 -12.59 0.03
N VAL A 62 -4.78 -13.76 0.40
CA VAL A 62 -4.03 -15.02 0.44
C VAL A 62 -4.93 -16.18 0.02
N GLY A 63 -4.32 -17.27 -0.45
CA GLY A 63 -5.04 -18.52 -0.70
C GLY A 63 -5.42 -18.78 -2.17
N HIS A 64 -5.15 -17.84 -3.08
CA HIS A 64 -5.36 -17.99 -4.54
C HIS A 64 -4.85 -19.32 -5.11
N SER A 65 -3.69 -19.81 -4.62
CA SER A 65 -3.02 -21.01 -5.15
C SER A 65 -3.40 -22.33 -4.48
N ILE A 66 -4.22 -22.30 -3.43
CA ILE A 66 -4.57 -23.51 -2.63
C ILE A 66 -6.07 -23.80 -2.64
N GLU A 67 -6.81 -23.14 -3.53
CA GLU A 67 -8.23 -23.36 -3.72
C GLU A 67 -8.51 -24.86 -4.02
N GLY A 68 -9.49 -25.42 -3.31
CA GLY A 68 -9.86 -26.84 -3.43
C GLY A 68 -9.10 -27.80 -2.51
N SER A 69 -8.09 -27.35 -1.76
CA SER A 69 -7.31 -28.19 -0.83
C SER A 69 -7.56 -27.82 0.63
N LYS A 70 -8.57 -28.47 1.25
CA LYS A 70 -8.95 -28.21 2.65
C LYS A 70 -7.81 -28.34 3.66
N ILE A 71 -6.85 -29.24 3.40
CA ILE A 71 -5.69 -29.43 4.29
C ILE A 71 -4.72 -28.25 4.18
N GLN A 72 -4.45 -27.77 2.97
CA GLN A 72 -3.58 -26.60 2.76
C GLN A 72 -4.24 -25.33 3.30
N GLU A 73 -5.55 -25.20 3.12
CA GLU A 73 -6.35 -24.11 3.66
C GLU A 73 -6.27 -24.07 5.20
N LEU A 74 -6.50 -25.19 5.87
CA LEU A 74 -6.37 -25.28 7.34
C LEU A 74 -4.95 -24.96 7.83
N LYS A 75 -3.92 -25.40 7.10
CA LYS A 75 -2.52 -25.08 7.43
C LYS A 75 -2.24 -23.59 7.29
N LEU A 76 -2.69 -22.98 6.19
CA LEU A 76 -2.54 -21.54 5.95
C LEU A 76 -3.20 -20.73 7.05
N VAL A 77 -4.48 -21.01 7.36
CA VAL A 77 -5.23 -20.28 8.40
C VAL A 77 -4.54 -20.43 9.76
N LYS A 78 -4.06 -21.64 10.09
CA LYS A 78 -3.33 -21.85 11.36
C LYS A 78 -2.02 -21.05 11.42
N GLN A 79 -1.28 -20.99 10.33
CA GLN A 79 -0.05 -20.20 10.25
C GLN A 79 -0.34 -18.72 10.40
N LEU A 80 -1.30 -18.18 9.66
CA LEU A 80 -1.69 -16.77 9.75
C LEU A 80 -2.13 -16.41 11.17
N LYS A 81 -3.05 -17.18 11.75
CA LYS A 81 -3.54 -16.92 13.12
C LYS A 81 -2.46 -16.99 14.20
N SER A 82 -1.31 -17.63 13.95
CA SER A 82 -0.21 -17.65 14.91
C SER A 82 0.55 -16.32 15.01
N GLU A 83 0.40 -15.46 14.00
CA GLU A 83 1.02 -14.13 13.94
C GLU A 83 0.05 -13.01 14.36
N PHE A 84 -1.23 -13.33 14.58
CA PHE A 84 -2.29 -12.36 14.79
C PHE A 84 -2.45 -12.00 16.27
N SER A 85 -2.76 -10.74 16.50
CA SER A 85 -3.27 -10.19 17.74
C SER A 85 -4.81 -10.25 17.79
N ASP A 86 -5.39 -9.99 18.97
CA ASP A 86 -6.84 -10.08 19.19
C ASP A 86 -7.64 -9.07 18.36
N ASP A 87 -7.02 -7.95 17.96
CA ASP A 87 -7.66 -6.91 17.15
C ASP A 87 -7.57 -7.17 15.64
N ASP A 88 -6.81 -8.18 15.20
CA ASP A 88 -6.62 -8.48 13.78
C ASP A 88 -7.81 -9.24 13.18
N HIS A 89 -8.10 -8.98 11.90
CA HIS A 89 -9.23 -9.60 11.21
C HIS A 89 -8.73 -10.50 10.08
N LEU A 90 -9.13 -11.78 10.09
CA LEU A 90 -8.92 -12.74 8.99
C LEU A 90 -10.24 -13.42 8.67
N GLU A 91 -10.68 -13.29 7.44
CA GLU A 91 -11.92 -13.88 6.99
C GLU A 91 -11.83 -14.35 5.54
N LYS A 92 -12.66 -15.33 5.20
CA LYS A 92 -12.83 -15.82 3.84
C LYS A 92 -14.02 -15.10 3.22
N ASN A 93 -13.79 -14.42 2.11
CA ASN A 93 -14.86 -13.79 1.37
C ASN A 93 -15.75 -14.88 0.73
N GLY A 94 -17.07 -14.78 0.96
CA GLY A 94 -18.05 -15.74 0.46
C GLY A 94 -18.22 -15.70 -1.06
N ASP A 95 -17.96 -14.56 -1.69
CA ASP A 95 -18.15 -14.35 -3.13
C ASP A 95 -16.91 -14.78 -3.93
N SER A 96 -15.73 -14.36 -3.46
CA SER A 96 -14.45 -14.63 -4.14
C SER A 96 -13.79 -15.95 -3.70
N ASN A 97 -14.25 -16.54 -2.59
CA ASN A 97 -13.65 -17.73 -1.96
C ASN A 97 -12.17 -17.54 -1.54
N ILE A 98 -11.69 -16.30 -1.48
CA ILE A 98 -10.32 -15.92 -1.12
C ILE A 98 -10.28 -15.52 0.36
N TYR A 99 -9.18 -15.83 1.03
CA TYR A 99 -8.92 -15.30 2.37
C TYR A 99 -8.26 -13.94 2.24
N SER A 100 -8.68 -12.99 3.05
CA SER A 100 -7.96 -11.75 3.22
C SER A 100 -7.95 -11.33 4.68
N TYR A 101 -6.99 -10.49 5.02
CA TYR A 101 -6.82 -10.03 6.38
C TYR A 101 -6.46 -8.56 6.44
N VAL A 102 -6.76 -7.98 7.60
CA VAL A 102 -6.29 -6.67 8.06
C VAL A 102 -5.57 -6.91 9.38
N MET A 103 -4.27 -6.63 9.40
CA MET A 103 -3.39 -6.90 10.53
C MET A 103 -2.70 -5.62 11.00
N GLN A 104 -2.77 -5.32 12.28
CA GLN A 104 -2.09 -4.20 12.91
C GLN A 104 -0.58 -4.44 12.93
N LEU A 105 0.18 -3.47 12.43
CA LEU A 105 1.64 -3.51 12.50
C LEU A 105 2.12 -2.85 13.79
N SER A 106 2.70 -3.68 14.67
CA SER A 106 3.35 -3.24 15.92
C SER A 106 4.84 -2.90 15.74
N VAL A 107 5.42 -3.27 14.61
CA VAL A 107 6.84 -3.05 14.27
C VAL A 107 7.10 -1.55 14.07
N LEU A 108 8.24 -1.06 14.55
CA LEU A 108 8.70 0.29 14.20
C LEU A 108 8.91 0.37 12.69
N MET A 109 8.35 1.36 12.00
CA MET A 109 8.42 1.41 10.52
C MET A 109 9.84 1.45 9.96
N GLY A 110 10.83 1.85 10.77
CA GLY A 110 12.24 1.77 10.42
C GLY A 110 12.83 0.36 10.37
N ASP A 111 12.12 -0.63 10.89
CA ASP A 111 12.49 -2.05 10.87
C ASP A 111 11.51 -2.88 10.01
N PHE A 112 10.53 -2.24 9.37
CA PHE A 112 9.54 -2.93 8.56
C PHE A 112 10.16 -3.44 7.27
N ASP A 113 10.06 -4.76 7.03
CA ASP A 113 10.55 -5.38 5.82
C ASP A 113 9.62 -5.09 4.63
N LEU A 114 10.07 -4.17 3.77
CA LEU A 114 9.41 -3.77 2.53
C LEU A 114 9.24 -4.95 1.54
N ASN A 115 10.08 -5.98 1.60
CA ASN A 115 9.91 -7.16 0.75
C ASN A 115 8.59 -7.89 1.00
N THR A 116 7.95 -7.65 2.15
CA THR A 116 6.67 -8.29 2.52
C THR A 116 5.45 -7.66 1.85
N ILE A 117 5.62 -6.58 1.07
CA ILE A 117 4.55 -5.83 0.41
C ILE A 117 4.77 -5.60 -1.10
N THR A 118 5.70 -6.33 -1.72
CA THR A 118 6.07 -6.20 -3.16
C THR A 118 5.02 -6.74 -4.14
N GLN A 119 3.90 -7.26 -3.64
CA GLN A 119 2.77 -7.72 -4.45
C GLN A 119 1.63 -6.69 -4.36
N PRO A 120 1.73 -5.55 -5.06
CA PRO A 120 0.88 -4.39 -4.81
C PRO A 120 -0.60 -4.65 -5.10
N ARG A 121 -0.92 -5.65 -5.96
CA ARG A 121 -2.30 -6.09 -6.20
C ARG A 121 -2.92 -6.81 -5.00
N TYR A 122 -2.11 -7.46 -4.17
CA TYR A 122 -2.59 -8.37 -3.13
C TYR A 122 -2.14 -7.97 -1.74
N THR A 123 -1.36 -6.89 -1.62
CA THR A 123 -0.83 -6.42 -0.35
C THR A 123 -0.68 -4.90 -0.39
N ALA A 124 -1.15 -4.25 0.66
CA ALA A 124 -0.98 -2.81 0.86
C ALA A 124 -0.78 -2.53 2.35
N LEU A 125 -0.09 -1.44 2.64
CA LEU A 125 -0.11 -0.82 3.96
C LEU A 125 -1.19 0.26 3.97
N LEU A 126 -1.92 0.34 5.06
CA LEU A 126 -2.94 1.36 5.30
C LEU A 126 -2.50 2.18 6.49
N PHE A 127 -2.40 3.49 6.31
CA PHE A 127 -2.13 4.46 7.36
C PHE A 127 -3.41 5.19 7.69
N LEU A 128 -3.79 5.21 8.97
CA LEU A 128 -5.03 5.77 9.46
C LEU A 128 -4.80 6.60 10.74
N PRO A 129 -5.72 7.51 11.10
CA PRO A 129 -5.79 8.04 12.44
C PRO A 129 -6.05 6.93 13.49
N ASP A 130 -5.75 7.23 14.75
CA ASP A 130 -6.13 6.35 15.85
C ASP A 130 -7.66 6.29 16.02
N GLY A 131 -8.16 5.15 16.48
CA GLY A 131 -9.60 4.91 16.67
C GLY A 131 -10.26 4.18 15.49
N GLU A 132 -11.48 4.59 15.14
CA GLU A 132 -12.23 4.01 14.02
C GLU A 132 -11.57 4.34 12.66
N PRO A 133 -11.73 3.47 11.64
CA PRO A 133 -12.54 2.25 11.60
C PRO A 133 -11.89 1.02 12.25
N ASN A 134 -12.66 0.15 12.88
CA ASN A 134 -12.16 -1.18 13.30
C ASN A 134 -11.69 -2.05 12.11
N ASN A 135 -10.86 -3.06 12.38
CA ASN A 135 -10.25 -3.91 11.36
C ASN A 135 -11.27 -4.71 10.53
N GLY A 136 -12.40 -5.12 11.12
CA GLY A 136 -13.48 -5.81 10.40
C GLY A 136 -14.17 -4.91 9.37
N SER A 137 -14.40 -3.63 9.70
CA SER A 137 -15.00 -2.66 8.77
C SER A 137 -14.07 -2.31 7.62
N LEU A 138 -12.77 -2.23 7.90
CA LEU A 138 -11.76 -2.11 6.85
C LEU A 138 -11.74 -3.34 5.96
N TRP A 139 -11.78 -4.55 6.53
CA TRP A 139 -11.85 -5.77 5.75
C TRP A 139 -13.08 -5.80 4.83
N GLU A 140 -14.25 -5.46 5.35
CA GLU A 140 -15.50 -5.34 4.58
C GLU A 140 -15.38 -4.39 3.38
N THR A 141 -14.64 -3.30 3.55
CA THR A 141 -14.40 -2.33 2.46
C THR A 141 -13.43 -2.90 1.41
N PHE A 142 -12.38 -3.58 1.84
CA PHE A 142 -11.33 -4.07 0.96
C PHE A 142 -11.60 -5.45 0.34
N LYS A 143 -12.53 -6.26 0.87
CA LYS A 143 -12.80 -7.62 0.36
C LYS A 143 -13.24 -7.65 -1.10
N ASN A 144 -13.84 -6.56 -1.59
CA ASN A 144 -14.20 -6.43 -3.02
C ASN A 144 -12.97 -6.29 -3.94
N SER A 145 -11.78 -6.11 -3.36
CA SER A 145 -10.48 -6.09 -4.04
C SER A 145 -9.71 -7.39 -3.87
N ASP A 146 -10.34 -8.49 -3.47
CA ASP A 146 -9.65 -9.77 -3.22
C ASP A 146 -8.93 -10.33 -4.47
N ASP A 147 -9.49 -10.08 -5.65
CA ASP A 147 -8.91 -10.45 -6.95
C ASP A 147 -7.84 -9.45 -7.44
N GLY A 148 -7.64 -8.35 -6.71
CA GLY A 148 -6.67 -7.33 -7.01
C GLY A 148 -7.12 -5.94 -6.56
N LEU A 149 -6.26 -5.26 -5.80
CA LEU A 149 -6.42 -3.86 -5.44
C LEU A 149 -6.12 -2.97 -6.64
N GLU A 150 -7.17 -2.68 -7.41
CA GLU A 150 -7.12 -1.80 -8.57
C GLU A 150 -7.46 -0.34 -8.21
N ALA A 151 -7.27 0.58 -9.16
CA ALA A 151 -7.54 2.01 -8.97
C ALA A 151 -8.96 2.29 -8.42
N GLY A 152 -9.98 1.64 -8.99
CA GLY A 152 -11.38 1.79 -8.53
C GLY A 152 -11.62 1.19 -7.14
N GLY A 153 -10.93 0.10 -6.79
CA GLY A 153 -10.98 -0.47 -5.45
C GLY A 153 -10.39 0.48 -4.41
N MET A 154 -9.22 1.07 -4.70
CA MET A 154 -8.61 2.10 -3.86
C MET A 154 -9.50 3.33 -3.74
N GLU A 155 -10.11 3.78 -4.84
CA GLU A 155 -11.06 4.90 -4.82
C GLU A 155 -12.21 4.63 -3.86
N SER A 156 -12.87 3.48 -3.99
CA SER A 156 -13.98 3.09 -3.12
C SER A 156 -13.56 3.08 -1.65
N SER A 157 -12.38 2.53 -1.34
CA SER A 157 -11.88 2.49 0.03
C SER A 157 -11.57 3.87 0.60
N LEU A 158 -10.95 4.75 -0.20
CA LEU A 158 -10.61 6.11 0.20
C LEU A 158 -11.85 7.01 0.34
N ARG A 159 -12.94 6.73 -0.39
CA ARG A 159 -14.24 7.39 -0.17
C ARG A 159 -14.87 7.03 1.16
N SER A 160 -14.70 5.79 1.60
CA SER A 160 -15.20 5.34 2.90
C SER A 160 -14.36 5.89 4.06
N TYR A 161 -13.06 6.12 3.83
CA TYR A 161 -12.10 6.55 4.84
C TYR A 161 -11.20 7.67 4.30
N GLU A 162 -11.71 8.90 4.33
CA GLU A 162 -11.08 10.08 3.73
C GLU A 162 -9.71 10.43 4.35
N ASP A 163 -9.50 10.10 5.62
CA ASP A 163 -8.23 10.31 6.33
C ASP A 163 -7.24 9.14 6.20
N MET A 164 -7.52 8.17 5.31
CA MET A 164 -6.63 7.04 5.05
C MET A 164 -5.61 7.36 3.95
N LEU A 165 -4.40 6.83 4.12
CA LEU A 165 -3.39 6.77 3.07
C LEU A 165 -3.06 5.31 2.77
N ILE A 166 -3.15 4.92 1.50
CA ILE A 166 -2.79 3.61 1.00
C ILE A 166 -1.35 3.66 0.50
N CYS A 167 -0.52 2.75 0.98
CA CYS A 167 0.87 2.59 0.58
C CYS A 167 1.09 1.24 -0.09
N ARG A 168 1.65 1.26 -1.29
CA ARG A 168 1.89 0.07 -2.12
C ARG A 168 3.32 0.09 -2.63
N LEU A 169 3.89 -1.09 -2.85
CA LEU A 169 5.25 -1.24 -3.35
C LEU A 169 5.25 -2.18 -4.53
N PHE A 170 5.81 -1.74 -5.65
CA PHE A 170 6.04 -2.56 -6.82
C PHE A 170 7.54 -2.68 -7.06
N GLU A 171 8.03 -3.90 -7.23
CA GLU A 171 9.41 -4.19 -7.59
C GLU A 171 9.47 -4.83 -8.98
N SER A 172 10.40 -4.35 -9.79
CA SER A 172 10.76 -4.92 -11.09
C SER A 172 12.26 -5.17 -11.15
N ASP A 173 12.73 -5.79 -12.23
CA ASP A 173 14.15 -6.07 -12.43
C ASP A 173 15.03 -4.81 -12.50
N THR A 174 14.46 -3.64 -12.82
CA THR A 174 15.23 -2.41 -13.05
C THR A 174 15.03 -1.34 -11.99
N HIS A 175 13.90 -1.37 -11.28
CA HIS A 175 13.53 -0.36 -10.31
C HIS A 175 12.47 -0.87 -9.33
N VAL A 176 12.36 -0.15 -8.21
CA VAL A 176 11.25 -0.24 -7.27
C VAL A 176 10.46 1.07 -7.33
N SER A 177 9.14 0.98 -7.13
CA SER A 177 8.26 2.13 -6.98
C SER A 177 7.44 1.98 -5.69
N LEU A 178 7.50 3.02 -4.85
CA LEU A 178 6.69 3.18 -3.65
C LEU A 178 5.58 4.17 -3.97
N GLN A 179 4.34 3.73 -3.87
CA GLN A 179 3.17 4.55 -4.14
C GLN A 179 2.45 4.90 -2.85
N LEU A 180 2.11 6.17 -2.71
CA LEU A 180 1.32 6.72 -1.62
C LEU A 180 0.07 7.37 -2.23
N VAL A 181 -1.10 6.82 -1.93
CA VAL A 181 -2.38 7.17 -2.55
C VAL A 181 -3.36 7.58 -1.45
N GLY A 182 -3.99 8.73 -1.61
CA GLY A 182 -4.97 9.24 -0.65
C GLY A 182 -5.72 10.44 -1.20
N LEU A 183 -6.50 11.12 -0.36
CA LEU A 183 -6.99 12.46 -0.69
C LEU A 183 -5.80 13.40 -0.93
N ALA A 184 -5.93 14.33 -1.88
CA ALA A 184 -4.86 15.25 -2.24
C ALA A 184 -4.31 15.99 -1.02
N GLU A 185 -5.19 16.50 -0.14
CA GLU A 185 -4.80 17.18 1.11
C GLU A 185 -4.05 16.27 2.11
N GLN A 186 -4.28 14.96 2.05
CA GLN A 186 -3.57 13.97 2.86
C GLN A 186 -2.22 13.61 2.23
N VAL A 187 -2.06 13.76 0.93
CA VAL A 187 -0.83 13.42 0.22
C VAL A 187 0.13 14.62 0.15
N ASP A 188 -0.41 15.84 0.06
CA ASP A 188 0.35 17.07 -0.18
C ASP A 188 1.37 17.40 0.92
N PHE A 189 1.13 17.00 2.17
CA PHE A 189 2.12 17.22 3.24
C PHE A 189 3.43 16.44 2.98
N LEU A 190 3.37 15.32 2.25
CA LEU A 190 4.53 14.53 1.88
C LEU A 190 5.34 15.19 0.76
N LEU A 191 4.72 16.04 -0.06
CA LEU A 191 5.44 16.84 -1.07
C LEU A 191 6.42 17.80 -0.40
N ASN A 192 5.99 18.46 0.68
CA ASN A 192 6.88 19.32 1.46
C ASN A 192 8.06 18.50 1.99
N LYS A 193 7.80 17.29 2.48
CA LYS A 193 8.87 16.43 3.00
C LYS A 193 9.85 15.96 1.92
N LEU A 194 9.35 15.59 0.74
CA LEU A 194 10.17 15.20 -0.39
C LEU A 194 11.04 16.37 -0.89
N ASN A 195 10.50 17.58 -0.91
CA ASN A 195 11.24 18.79 -1.27
C ASN A 195 12.29 19.15 -0.21
N GLU A 196 11.98 19.02 1.09
CA GLU A 196 12.92 19.27 2.19
C GLU A 196 14.17 18.38 2.12
N ILE A 197 14.02 17.14 1.66
CA ILE A 197 15.11 16.17 1.56
C ILE A 197 15.70 16.09 0.13
N ASP A 198 15.38 17.07 -0.72
CA ASP A 198 15.93 17.27 -2.07
C ASP A 198 15.71 16.07 -3.02
N ILE A 199 14.52 15.44 -2.95
CA ILE A 199 14.12 14.46 -3.96
C ILE A 199 13.61 15.20 -5.19
N GLU A 200 14.15 14.85 -6.36
CA GLU A 200 13.78 15.49 -7.61
C GLU A 200 12.36 15.06 -8.04
N ARG A 201 11.49 16.05 -8.30
CA ARG A 201 10.22 15.81 -8.99
C ARG A 201 10.47 15.69 -10.49
N VAL A 202 9.91 14.68 -11.12
CA VAL A 202 9.99 14.48 -12.56
C VAL A 202 8.61 14.32 -13.20
N ASP A 203 8.55 14.58 -14.51
CA ASP A 203 7.37 14.26 -15.32
C ASP A 203 7.41 12.79 -15.75
N GLU A 204 6.23 12.17 -15.92
CA GLU A 204 6.05 10.78 -16.38
C GLU A 204 6.89 10.45 -17.63
N LYS A 205 6.94 11.39 -18.59
CA LYS A 205 7.68 11.26 -19.86
C LYS A 205 9.20 11.08 -19.69
N ASP A 206 9.76 11.47 -18.56
CA ASP A 206 11.20 11.47 -18.32
C ASP A 206 11.64 10.28 -17.44
N VAL A 207 10.71 9.60 -16.77
CA VAL A 207 11.02 8.46 -15.90
C VAL A 207 11.71 7.33 -16.65
N ALA A 208 11.18 6.96 -17.83
CA ALA A 208 11.75 5.87 -18.61
C ALA A 208 13.21 6.14 -19.02
N LYS A 209 13.60 7.40 -19.22
CA LYS A 209 14.99 7.75 -19.52
C LYS A 209 15.88 7.60 -18.28
N LEU A 210 15.38 7.99 -17.11
CA LEU A 210 16.11 7.96 -15.84
C LEU A 210 16.30 6.53 -15.31
N ILE A 211 15.29 5.66 -15.45
CA ILE A 211 15.40 4.24 -15.07
C ILE A 211 16.45 3.51 -15.92
N ASN A 212 16.55 3.87 -17.20
CA ASN A 212 17.45 3.22 -18.16
C ASN A 212 18.84 3.87 -18.26
N SER A 213 19.14 4.90 -17.46
CA SER A 213 20.45 5.57 -17.40
C SER A 213 21.34 5.02 -16.28
#